data_AF-A0A928IY94-F1
#
_entry.id   AF-A0A928IY94-F1
#
_cell.length_a   1.000
_cell.length_b   1.000
_cell.length_c   1.000
_cell.angle_alpha   90.00
_cell.angle_beta   90.00
_cell.angle_gamma   90.00
#
_symmetry.space_group_name_H-M   'P 1'
#
loop_
_entity.id
_entity.type
_entity.pdbx_description
1 polymer ?
#
loop_
_entity_poly.entity_id
_entity_poly.type
_entity_poly.pdbx_seq_one_letter_code
_entity_poly.pdbx_strand_id
1 'polypeptide(L)'
;MEAYKREFIQFLQSAGVLKFGDFTAKSGRKIPYFINAGEIKTGEQIAKLGEFYARAYFEKIGEKKTVLYGPAYKGISIAVSAAVALAKNGLDVPFFFNRKEVKDHGEGGVFVGYVPKAGEEIVIVEDVITAGTAIRESMEILSHLEGVKVAATFVMVDRKEKGKTDKSAMAEVGEEFGFPVYSVVDVYDIIEYLEEDSANAENVERIKNYLAINGAKI
;
A
#
# COMPACT_ATOMS: atom_id res chain seq x y z
N MET A 1 13.16 -12.65 11.13
CA MET A 1 11.94 -11.88 10.84
C MET A 1 11.28 -11.38 12.11
N GLU A 2 10.73 -10.17 12.10
CA GLU A 2 9.86 -9.67 13.17
C GLU A 2 8.50 -10.38 13.20
N ALA A 3 7.96 -10.68 14.39
CA ALA A 3 6.73 -11.45 14.54
C ALA A 3 5.53 -10.88 13.73
N TYR A 4 5.43 -9.55 13.64
CA TYR A 4 4.33 -8.90 12.93
C TYR A 4 4.37 -9.11 11.41
N LYS A 5 5.58 -9.16 10.83
CA LYS A 5 5.74 -9.40 9.40
C LYS A 5 5.32 -10.82 9.06
N ARG A 6 5.71 -11.78 9.91
CA ARG A 6 5.27 -13.18 9.82
C ARG A 6 3.75 -13.28 9.90
N GLU A 7 3.13 -12.66 10.91
CA GLU A 7 1.67 -12.62 11.05
C GLU A 7 0.98 -11.99 9.84
N PHE A 8 1.57 -10.94 9.27
CA PHE A 8 1.01 -10.29 8.09
C PHE A 8 1.07 -11.21 6.87
N ILE A 9 2.20 -11.88 6.61
CA ILE A 9 2.35 -12.80 5.48
C ILE A 9 1.40 -13.99 5.63
N GLN A 10 1.26 -14.54 6.84
CA GLN A 10 0.26 -15.58 7.16
C GLN A 10 -1.16 -15.11 6.86
N PHE A 11 -1.50 -13.89 7.26
CA PHE A 11 -2.78 -13.28 6.95
C PHE A 11 -2.99 -13.14 5.43
N LEU A 12 -1.98 -12.68 4.68
CA LEU A 12 -2.07 -12.56 3.23
C LEU A 12 -2.31 -13.93 2.56
N GLN A 13 -1.67 -15.00 3.03
CA GLN A 13 -1.90 -16.36 2.52
C GLN A 13 -3.30 -16.87 2.87
N SER A 14 -3.73 -16.74 4.13
CA SER A 14 -5.01 -17.27 4.60
C SER A 14 -6.21 -16.53 4.00
N ALA A 15 -6.06 -15.23 3.72
CA ALA A 15 -7.04 -14.44 2.99
C ALA A 15 -6.99 -14.67 1.47
N GLY A 16 -6.04 -15.47 0.97
CA GLY A 16 -5.84 -15.71 -0.46
C GLY A 16 -5.28 -14.51 -1.23
N VAL A 17 -4.83 -13.46 -0.54
CA VAL A 17 -4.22 -12.28 -1.15
C VAL A 17 -2.88 -12.64 -1.79
N LEU A 18 -2.05 -13.45 -1.12
CA LEU A 18 -0.78 -13.97 -1.63
C LEU A 18 -0.98 -15.38 -2.19
N LYS A 19 -0.76 -15.55 -3.50
CA LYS A 19 -0.86 -16.84 -4.20
C LYS A 19 0.45 -17.15 -4.93
N PHE A 20 0.78 -18.44 -5.04
CA PHE A 20 1.93 -18.95 -5.80
C PHE A 20 1.43 -19.76 -7.00
N GLY A 21 2.16 -19.69 -8.12
CA GLY A 21 1.76 -20.32 -9.37
C GLY A 21 2.17 -19.50 -10.59
N ASP A 22 1.66 -19.87 -11.75
CA ASP A 22 1.99 -19.20 -13.02
C ASP A 22 0.98 -18.13 -13.37
N PHE A 23 1.36 -16.87 -13.16
CA PHE A 23 0.52 -15.72 -13.47
C PHE A 23 1.13 -14.86 -14.56
N THR A 24 0.29 -14.04 -15.19
CA THR A 24 0.73 -13.03 -16.17
C THR A 24 0.31 -11.65 -15.66
N ALA A 25 1.28 -10.78 -15.41
CA ALA A 25 1.04 -9.41 -14.97
C ALA A 25 0.41 -8.58 -16.11
N LYS A 26 -0.17 -7.41 -15.76
CA LYS A 26 -0.64 -6.44 -16.77
C LYS A 26 0.44 -6.01 -17.76
N SER A 27 1.70 -6.06 -17.37
CA SER A 27 2.87 -5.80 -18.23
C SER A 27 3.20 -6.93 -19.20
N GLY A 28 2.50 -8.07 -19.13
CA GLY A 28 2.82 -9.29 -19.87
C GLY A 28 3.90 -10.17 -19.21
N ARG A 29 4.56 -9.70 -18.14
CA ARG A 29 5.57 -10.49 -17.41
C ARG A 29 4.95 -11.76 -16.81
N LYS A 30 5.67 -12.87 -16.92
CA LYS A 30 5.37 -14.10 -16.16
C LYS A 30 5.89 -13.93 -14.74
N ILE A 31 5.00 -14.11 -13.76
CA ILE A 31 5.32 -13.91 -12.35
C ILE A 31 4.98 -15.19 -11.57
N PRO A 32 5.85 -15.63 -10.63
CA PRO A 32 5.66 -16.89 -9.90
C PRO A 32 4.75 -16.77 -8.68
N TYR A 33 4.36 -15.52 -8.35
CA TYR A 33 3.46 -15.21 -7.26
C TYR A 33 2.60 -14.01 -7.65
N PHE A 34 1.43 -13.91 -7.05
CA PHE A 34 0.50 -12.83 -7.28
C PHE A 34 -0.05 -12.30 -5.96
N ILE A 35 -0.16 -10.97 -5.90
CA ILE A 35 -0.70 -10.24 -4.77
C ILE A 35 -1.98 -9.55 -5.23
N ASN A 36 -3.12 -9.96 -4.66
CA ASN A 36 -4.42 -9.42 -5.00
C ASN A 36 -5.20 -8.95 -3.76
N ALA A 37 -5.14 -7.65 -3.47
CA ALA A 37 -5.92 -7.08 -2.38
C ALA A 37 -7.43 -7.23 -2.54
N GLY A 38 -7.92 -7.49 -3.76
CA GLY A 38 -9.33 -7.78 -4.00
C GLY A 38 -9.83 -9.08 -3.35
N GLU A 39 -8.93 -9.88 -2.77
CA GLU A 39 -9.29 -11.06 -2.00
C GLU A 39 -9.72 -10.73 -0.55
N ILE A 40 -9.46 -9.51 -0.08
CA ILE A 40 -9.99 -8.98 1.18
C ILE A 40 -11.49 -8.67 0.98
N LYS A 41 -12.35 -9.54 1.52
CA LYS A 41 -13.80 -9.55 1.24
C LYS A 41 -14.68 -9.57 2.49
N THR A 42 -14.11 -9.82 3.67
CA THR A 42 -14.87 -9.89 4.93
C THR A 42 -14.52 -8.74 5.87
N GLY A 43 -15.43 -8.47 6.82
CA GLY A 43 -15.23 -7.47 7.87
C GLY A 43 -13.99 -7.77 8.73
N GLU A 44 -13.76 -9.03 9.07
CA GLU A 44 -12.59 -9.45 9.86
C GLU A 44 -11.28 -9.23 9.08
N GLN A 45 -11.26 -9.59 7.79
CA GLN A 45 -10.07 -9.41 6.96
C GLN A 45 -9.71 -7.93 6.78
N ILE A 46 -10.70 -7.08 6.48
CA ILE A 46 -10.42 -5.65 6.31
C ILE A 46 -10.01 -5.02 7.63
N ALA A 47 -10.66 -5.36 8.75
CA ALA A 47 -10.27 -4.89 10.08
C ALA A 47 -8.82 -5.28 10.42
N LYS A 48 -8.44 -6.53 10.14
CA LYS A 48 -7.07 -7.02 10.33
C LYS A 48 -6.07 -6.26 9.46
N LEU A 49 -6.40 -6.00 8.20
CA LEU A 49 -5.56 -5.17 7.32
C LEU A 49 -5.35 -3.77 7.91
N GLY A 50 -6.41 -3.12 8.40
CA GLY A 50 -6.32 -1.83 9.06
C GLY A 50 -5.37 -1.80 10.26
N GLU A 51 -5.36 -2.87 11.08
CA GLU A 51 -4.41 -3.02 12.20
C GLU A 51 -2.95 -3.01 11.74
N PHE A 52 -2.65 -3.68 10.61
CA PHE A 52 -1.29 -3.71 10.06
C PHE A 52 -0.86 -2.35 9.50
N TYR A 53 -1.77 -1.63 8.83
CA TYR A 53 -1.48 -0.25 8.38
C TYR A 53 -1.30 0.70 9.57
N ALA A 54 -2.13 0.59 10.61
CA ALA A 54 -2.00 1.40 11.82
C ALA A 54 -0.66 1.13 12.52
N ARG A 55 -0.22 -0.12 12.59
CA ARG A 55 1.10 -0.48 13.14
C ARG A 55 2.23 0.14 12.31
N ALA A 56 2.21 0.00 10.99
CA ALA A 56 3.21 0.59 10.12
C ALA A 56 3.22 2.14 10.23
N TYR A 57 2.05 2.75 10.37
CA TYR A 57 1.90 4.17 10.63
C TYR A 57 2.59 4.57 11.93
N PHE A 58 2.30 3.90 13.06
CA PHE A 58 2.97 4.20 14.33
C PHE A 58 4.49 4.01 14.25
N GLU A 59 4.97 2.98 13.56
CA GLU A 59 6.40 2.70 13.41
C GLU A 59 7.14 3.81 12.63
N LYS A 60 6.52 4.35 11.57
CA LYS A 60 7.19 5.28 10.65
C LYS A 60 6.85 6.75 10.87
N ILE A 61 5.64 7.05 11.35
CA ILE A 61 5.10 8.39 11.53
C ILE A 61 4.97 8.75 13.03
N GLY A 62 4.85 7.75 13.91
CA GLY A 62 4.60 7.95 15.33
C GLY A 62 3.17 8.42 15.61
N GLU A 63 2.99 9.25 16.63
CA GLU A 63 1.69 9.76 17.09
C GLU A 63 1.26 11.07 16.39
N LYS A 64 1.95 11.47 15.31
CA LYS A 64 1.58 12.68 14.57
C LYS A 64 0.19 12.51 13.98
N LYS A 65 -0.69 13.51 14.17
CA LYS A 65 -2.03 13.52 13.58
C LYS A 65 -1.96 13.94 12.12
N THR A 66 -1.85 12.96 11.23
CA THR A 66 -1.77 13.16 9.77
C THR A 66 -3.05 12.66 9.12
N VAL A 67 -3.59 13.41 8.15
CA VAL A 67 -4.84 13.04 7.48
C VAL A 67 -4.61 11.81 6.59
N LEU A 68 -5.46 10.79 6.69
CA LEU A 68 -5.38 9.63 5.80
C LEU A 68 -6.12 9.89 4.48
N TYR A 69 -5.43 9.71 3.36
CA TYR A 69 -6.02 9.74 2.03
C TYR A 69 -6.03 8.34 1.40
N GLY A 70 -7.22 7.89 0.99
CA GLY A 70 -7.40 6.63 0.27
C GLY A 70 -7.77 6.86 -1.20
N PRO A 71 -6.90 6.59 -2.18
CA PRO A 71 -7.25 6.75 -3.59
C PRO A 71 -8.40 5.84 -4.01
N ALA A 72 -9.31 6.35 -4.86
CA ALA A 72 -10.41 5.55 -5.37
C ALA A 72 -9.91 4.44 -6.33
N TYR A 73 -10.33 3.18 -6.17
CA TYR A 73 -11.37 2.68 -5.25
C TYR A 73 -10.83 1.93 -4.03
N LYS A 74 -9.68 1.26 -4.17
CA LYS A 74 -9.18 0.32 -3.17
C LYS A 74 -8.66 1.01 -1.92
N GLY A 75 -7.96 2.13 -2.07
CA GLY A 75 -7.48 2.94 -0.96
C GLY A 75 -8.59 3.41 -0.04
N ILE A 76 -9.84 3.54 -0.50
CA ILE A 76 -10.99 3.97 0.30
C ILE A 76 -11.20 3.05 1.51
N SER A 77 -11.32 1.74 1.28
CA SER A 77 -11.58 0.79 2.37
C SER A 77 -10.37 0.66 3.30
N ILE A 78 -9.16 0.80 2.76
CA ILE A 78 -7.91 0.78 3.52
C ILE A 78 -7.82 2.01 4.43
N ALA A 79 -8.10 3.22 3.93
CA ALA A 79 -8.10 4.46 4.70
C ALA A 79 -9.11 4.43 5.85
N VAL A 80 -10.34 3.98 5.56
CA VAL A 80 -11.38 3.82 6.59
C VAL A 80 -10.91 2.83 7.67
N SER A 81 -10.40 1.67 7.26
CA SER A 81 -10.01 0.64 8.21
C SER A 81 -8.78 1.03 9.05
N ALA A 82 -7.78 1.65 8.43
CA ALA A 82 -6.60 2.17 9.11
C ALA A 82 -6.97 3.29 10.10
N ALA A 83 -7.85 4.23 9.73
CA ALA A 83 -8.33 5.27 10.63
C ALA A 83 -9.04 4.67 11.87
N VAL A 84 -9.91 3.68 11.67
CA VAL A 84 -10.57 2.96 12.76
C VAL A 84 -9.54 2.26 13.67
N ALA A 85 -8.52 1.62 13.10
CA ALA A 85 -7.49 0.94 13.86
C ALA A 85 -6.59 1.91 14.65
N LEU A 86 -6.21 3.05 14.06
CA LEU A 86 -5.47 4.12 14.75
C LEU A 86 -6.28 4.68 15.93
N ALA A 87 -7.56 4.96 15.73
CA ALA A 87 -8.44 5.47 16.78
C ALA A 87 -8.58 4.50 17.96
N LYS A 88 -8.69 3.19 17.69
CA LYS A 88 -8.68 2.14 18.72
C LYS A 88 -7.39 2.10 19.54
N ASN A 89 -6.27 2.57 18.97
CA ASN A 89 -4.97 2.67 19.63
C ASN A 89 -4.69 4.09 20.16
N GLY A 90 -5.72 4.93 20.33
CA GLY A 90 -5.61 6.25 20.95
C GLY A 90 -5.23 7.39 20.01
N LEU A 91 -5.09 7.14 18.71
CA LEU A 91 -4.78 8.16 17.70
C LEU A 91 -5.94 8.36 16.73
N ASP A 92 -6.81 9.30 17.05
CA ASP A 92 -7.93 9.68 16.17
C ASP A 92 -7.45 10.65 15.07
N VAL A 93 -7.45 10.17 13.83
CA VAL A 93 -7.03 10.93 12.63
C VAL A 93 -8.18 11.08 11.64
N PRO A 94 -8.32 12.26 11.01
CA PRO A 94 -9.28 12.42 9.92
C PRO A 94 -8.88 11.59 8.70
N PHE A 95 -9.87 11.19 7.90
CA PHE A 95 -9.64 10.53 6.61
C PHE A 95 -10.53 11.12 5.51
N PHE A 96 -10.09 10.94 4.27
CA PHE A 96 -10.82 11.33 3.08
C PHE A 96 -10.37 10.53 1.85
N PHE A 97 -11.11 10.66 0.75
CA PHE A 97 -10.80 10.00 -0.51
C PHE A 97 -11.34 10.81 -1.69
N ASN A 98 -10.85 10.53 -2.90
CA ASN A 98 -11.37 11.15 -4.11
C ASN A 98 -12.53 10.36 -4.75
N ARG A 99 -13.27 11.02 -5.62
CA ARG A 99 -14.14 10.41 -6.63
C ARG A 99 -13.38 10.32 -7.95
N LYS A 100 -13.77 9.39 -8.81
CA LYS A 100 -13.28 9.33 -10.20
C LYS A 100 -13.94 10.38 -11.10
N GLU A 101 -15.15 10.82 -10.76
CA GLU A 101 -15.89 11.86 -11.48
C GLU A 101 -16.27 12.99 -10.52
N VAL A 102 -16.09 14.23 -10.97
CA VAL A 102 -16.54 15.43 -10.25
C VAL A 102 -18.06 15.40 -10.20
N LYS A 103 -18.65 15.71 -9.04
CA LYS A 103 -20.10 15.97 -8.97
C LYS A 103 -20.37 17.46 -9.00
N ASP A 104 -21.34 17.85 -9.83
CA ASP A 104 -21.75 19.25 -10.02
C ASP A 104 -22.86 19.71 -9.06
N HIS A 105 -23.35 18.81 -8.19
CA HIS A 105 -24.47 19.06 -7.26
C HIS A 105 -24.23 18.47 -5.86
N GLY A 106 -24.78 19.09 -4.80
CA GLY A 106 -24.58 18.73 -3.39
C GLY A 106 -23.38 19.47 -2.76
N GLU A 107 -22.61 18.80 -1.88
CA GLU A 107 -21.33 19.34 -1.36
C GLU A 107 -20.26 19.54 -2.48
N GLY A 108 -20.50 19.01 -3.68
CA GLY A 108 -19.67 19.24 -4.87
C GLY A 108 -18.25 18.65 -4.78
N GLY A 109 -17.46 18.84 -5.84
CA GLY A 109 -16.02 18.58 -5.83
C GLY A 109 -15.59 17.11 -5.97
N VAL A 110 -14.27 16.92 -5.84
CA VAL A 110 -13.58 15.63 -6.06
C VAL A 110 -13.45 14.84 -4.76
N PHE A 111 -13.46 15.49 -3.59
CA PHE A 111 -13.20 14.85 -2.30
C PHE A 111 -14.46 14.40 -1.57
N VAL A 112 -14.33 13.37 -0.73
CA VAL A 112 -15.35 12.89 0.19
C VAL A 112 -14.69 12.66 1.55
N GLY A 113 -15.33 13.16 2.62
CA GLY A 113 -14.81 13.10 3.98
C GLY A 113 -14.16 14.42 4.39
N TYR A 114 -13.10 14.34 5.17
CA TYR A 114 -12.39 15.52 5.65
C TYR A 114 -11.76 16.31 4.49
N VAL A 115 -11.78 17.64 4.57
CA VAL A 115 -11.05 18.51 3.63
C VAL A 115 -9.84 19.09 4.37
N PRO A 116 -8.61 18.67 4.02
CA PRO A 116 -7.40 19.17 4.68
C PRO A 116 -7.22 20.68 4.54
N LYS A 117 -6.66 21.29 5.58
CA LYS A 117 -6.38 22.72 5.69
C LYS A 117 -4.89 22.98 5.49
N ALA A 118 -4.55 24.19 5.04
CA ALA A 118 -3.16 24.60 4.90
C ALA A 118 -2.35 24.36 6.20
N GLY A 119 -1.15 23.80 6.05
CA GLY A 119 -0.28 23.37 7.14
C GLY A 119 -0.50 21.92 7.60
N GLU A 120 -1.60 21.27 7.21
CA GLU A 120 -1.81 19.86 7.47
C GLU A 120 -1.03 18.97 6.49
N GLU A 121 -0.80 17.74 6.94
CA GLU A 121 -0.09 16.73 6.20
C GLU A 121 -1.03 15.56 5.85
N ILE A 122 -0.76 14.91 4.72
CA ILE A 122 -1.48 13.74 4.25
C ILE A 122 -0.58 12.52 4.25
N VAL A 123 -1.12 11.39 4.68
CA VAL A 123 -0.58 10.05 4.42
C VAL A 123 -1.48 9.35 3.42
N ILE A 124 -0.92 8.93 2.28
CA ILE A 124 -1.64 8.12 1.30
C ILE A 124 -1.59 6.65 1.74
N VAL A 125 -2.71 5.94 1.71
CA VAL A 125 -2.77 4.49 1.93
C VAL A 125 -3.37 3.78 0.72
N GLU A 126 -2.65 2.81 0.17
CA GLU A 126 -3.01 2.10 -1.06
C GLU A 126 -2.58 0.63 -1.00
N ASP A 127 -3.16 -0.26 -1.80
CA ASP A 127 -2.81 -1.67 -1.78
C ASP A 127 -1.35 -1.97 -2.20
N VAL A 128 -1.01 -1.79 -3.47
CA VAL A 128 0.33 -2.07 -4.02
C VAL A 128 0.72 -1.03 -5.06
N ILE A 129 2.01 -0.69 -5.09
CA ILE A 129 2.55 0.13 -6.18
C ILE A 129 3.01 -0.79 -7.30
N THR A 130 2.36 -0.68 -8.46
CA THR A 130 2.78 -1.39 -9.68
C THR A 130 3.65 -0.49 -10.55
N ALA A 131 3.07 0.54 -11.16
CA ALA A 131 3.78 1.53 -11.97
C ALA A 131 3.74 2.95 -11.35
N GLY A 132 3.23 3.09 -10.12
CA GLY A 132 3.04 4.39 -9.47
C GLY A 132 1.88 5.23 -10.01
N THR A 133 1.14 4.75 -11.02
CA THR A 133 0.07 5.53 -11.68
C THR A 133 -0.98 6.05 -10.69
N ALA A 134 -1.49 5.21 -9.79
CA ALA A 134 -2.49 5.63 -8.81
C ALA A 134 -1.97 6.73 -7.87
N ILE A 135 -0.69 6.69 -7.50
CA ILE A 135 -0.08 7.74 -6.68
C ILE A 135 0.10 9.03 -7.49
N ARG A 136 0.52 8.96 -8.75
CA ARG A 136 0.61 10.16 -9.62
C ARG A 136 -0.74 10.83 -9.84
N GLU A 137 -1.78 10.04 -10.12
CA GLU A 137 -3.17 10.53 -10.19
C GLU A 137 -3.59 11.18 -8.87
N SER A 138 -3.21 10.57 -7.74
CA SER A 138 -3.47 11.13 -6.41
C SER A 138 -2.76 12.46 -6.21
N MET A 139 -1.50 12.58 -6.62
CA MET A 139 -0.73 13.81 -6.51
C MET A 139 -1.33 14.95 -7.34
N GLU A 140 -1.80 14.66 -8.56
CA GLU A 140 -2.53 15.63 -9.39
C GLU A 140 -3.85 16.09 -8.73
N ILE A 141 -4.57 15.17 -8.10
CA ILE A 141 -5.80 15.52 -7.39
C ILE A 141 -5.49 16.35 -6.14
N LEU A 142 -4.52 15.91 -5.34
CA LEU A 142 -4.13 16.54 -4.08
C LEU A 142 -3.45 17.90 -4.28
N SER A 143 -2.87 18.18 -5.44
CA SER A 143 -2.29 19.50 -5.73
C SER A 143 -3.32 20.64 -5.75
N HIS A 144 -4.63 20.32 -5.80
CA HIS A 144 -5.71 21.30 -5.65
C HIS A 144 -5.93 21.76 -4.19
N LEU A 145 -5.28 21.10 -3.21
CA LEU A 145 -5.34 21.49 -1.80
C LEU A 145 -4.18 22.43 -1.46
N GLU A 146 -4.45 23.73 -1.47
CA GLU A 146 -3.43 24.75 -1.20
C GLU A 146 -2.84 24.63 0.22
N GLY A 147 -1.50 24.66 0.31
CA GLY A 147 -0.79 24.64 1.58
C GLY A 147 -0.77 23.28 2.29
N VAL A 148 -1.28 22.22 1.66
CA VAL A 148 -1.26 20.84 2.17
C VAL A 148 -0.14 20.08 1.49
N LYS A 149 0.54 19.19 2.23
CA LYS A 149 1.62 18.36 1.68
C LYS A 149 1.42 16.88 1.99
N VAL A 150 1.91 16.02 1.10
CA VAL A 150 1.97 14.58 1.34
C VAL A 150 3.24 14.27 2.13
N ALA A 151 3.09 13.63 3.28
CA ALA A 151 4.19 13.28 4.19
C ALA A 151 4.74 11.88 3.94
N ALA A 152 3.88 10.94 3.54
CA ALA A 152 4.28 9.58 3.20
C ALA A 152 3.19 8.87 2.39
N THR A 153 3.57 7.74 1.78
CA THR A 153 2.65 6.74 1.24
C THR A 153 2.90 5.39 1.90
N PHE A 154 1.84 4.64 2.23
CA PHE A 154 1.93 3.27 2.72
C PHE A 154 1.26 2.31 1.74
N VAL A 155 1.92 1.17 1.52
CA VAL A 155 1.37 0.03 0.80
C VAL A 155 1.50 -1.27 1.60
N MET A 156 0.74 -2.31 1.25
CA MET A 156 0.84 -3.57 1.98
C MET A 156 2.12 -4.33 1.63
N VAL A 157 2.50 -4.36 0.35
CA VAL A 157 3.66 -5.14 -0.11
C VAL A 157 4.50 -4.37 -1.12
N ASP A 158 5.79 -4.24 -0.84
CA ASP A 158 6.80 -3.85 -1.83
C ASP A 158 7.31 -5.08 -2.57
N ARG A 159 7.07 -5.14 -3.88
CA ARG A 159 7.52 -6.27 -4.71
C ARG A 159 9.01 -6.22 -5.05
N LYS A 160 9.68 -5.09 -4.78
CA LYS A 160 11.10 -4.83 -5.13
C LYS A 160 11.40 -5.09 -6.61
N GLU A 161 10.42 -4.88 -7.48
CA GLU A 161 10.53 -5.08 -8.93
C GLU A 161 10.84 -3.79 -9.67
N LYS A 162 11.55 -3.90 -10.80
CA LYS A 162 11.79 -2.81 -11.74
C LYS A 162 10.47 -2.27 -12.30
N GLY A 163 10.32 -0.95 -12.23
CA GLY A 163 9.24 -0.19 -12.84
C GLY A 163 9.45 -0.02 -14.34
N LYS A 164 9.33 1.23 -14.82
CA LYS A 164 9.68 1.60 -16.20
C LYS A 164 11.19 1.73 -16.38
N THR A 165 11.90 2.07 -15.32
CA THR A 165 13.36 2.17 -15.28
C THR A 165 13.98 0.97 -14.54
N ASP A 166 15.28 1.03 -14.26
CA ASP A 166 15.98 0.06 -13.41
C ASP A 166 15.62 0.19 -11.90
N LYS A 167 14.92 1.26 -11.51
CA LYS A 167 14.46 1.50 -10.13
C LYS A 167 13.10 0.86 -9.87
N SER A 168 12.75 0.69 -8.59
CA SER A 168 11.40 0.26 -8.23
C SER A 168 10.40 1.39 -8.41
N ALA A 169 9.13 1.05 -8.64
CA ALA A 169 8.08 2.06 -8.73
C ALA A 169 7.92 2.87 -7.42
N MET A 170 8.24 2.26 -6.27
CA MET A 170 8.26 2.97 -4.98
C MET A 170 9.41 3.99 -4.91
N ALA A 171 10.61 3.63 -5.38
CA ALA A 171 11.75 4.55 -5.43
C ALA A 171 11.51 5.69 -6.43
N GLU A 172 10.98 5.39 -7.62
CA GLU A 172 10.60 6.40 -8.62
C GLU A 172 9.61 7.42 -8.03
N VAL A 173 8.55 6.96 -7.36
CA VAL A 173 7.55 7.84 -6.73
C VAL A 173 8.16 8.67 -5.60
N GLY A 174 8.99 8.05 -4.74
CA GLY A 174 9.59 8.76 -3.61
C GLY A 174 10.55 9.87 -4.05
N GLU A 175 11.34 9.62 -5.09
CA GLU A 175 12.23 10.62 -5.69
C GLU A 175 11.48 11.74 -6.42
N GLU A 176 10.43 11.37 -7.17
CA GLU A 176 9.64 12.31 -7.97
C GLU A 176 8.89 13.33 -7.10
N PHE A 177 8.34 12.90 -5.96
CA PHE A 177 7.50 13.76 -5.11
C PHE A 177 8.13 14.15 -3.77
N GLY A 178 9.32 13.65 -3.44
CA GLY A 178 10.06 14.06 -2.25
C GLY A 178 9.47 13.60 -0.92
N PHE A 179 8.74 12.48 -0.91
CA PHE A 179 8.25 11.84 0.32
C PHE A 179 8.56 10.35 0.35
N PRO A 180 8.74 9.74 1.53
CA PRO A 180 8.98 8.32 1.65
C PRO A 180 7.75 7.49 1.27
N VAL A 181 8.00 6.34 0.64
CA VAL A 181 7.01 5.29 0.41
C VAL A 181 7.39 4.08 1.25
N TYR A 182 6.50 3.68 2.15
CA TYR A 182 6.68 2.55 3.05
C TYR A 182 5.82 1.37 2.64
N SER A 183 6.26 0.16 2.99
CA SER A 183 5.46 -1.05 2.90
C SER A 183 5.38 -1.76 4.26
N VAL A 184 4.29 -2.50 4.50
CA VAL A 184 4.18 -3.35 5.70
C VAL A 184 5.18 -4.51 5.64
N VAL A 185 5.29 -5.15 4.48
CA VAL A 185 6.32 -6.15 4.17
C VAL A 185 6.88 -5.92 2.76
N ASP A 186 8.00 -6.55 2.45
CA ASP A 186 8.49 -6.66 1.08
C ASP A 186 8.66 -8.12 0.63
N VAL A 187 9.06 -8.30 -0.64
CA VAL A 187 9.25 -9.65 -1.20
C VAL A 187 10.36 -10.44 -0.49
N TYR A 188 11.34 -9.78 0.13
CA TYR A 188 12.39 -10.47 0.87
C TYR A 188 11.88 -10.95 2.23
N ASP A 189 11.01 -10.17 2.88
CA ASP A 189 10.25 -10.68 4.03
C ASP A 189 9.42 -11.91 3.62
N ILE A 190 8.76 -11.90 2.46
CA ILE A 190 8.00 -13.08 1.97
C ILE A 190 8.93 -14.28 1.75
N ILE A 191 10.10 -14.08 1.14
CA ILE A 191 11.08 -15.16 0.94
C ILE A 191 11.55 -15.73 2.28
N GLU A 192 11.96 -14.87 3.23
CA GLU A 192 12.42 -15.30 4.55
C GLU A 192 11.35 -16.13 5.27
N TYR A 193 10.07 -15.74 5.16
CA TYR A 193 8.96 -16.49 5.73
C TYR A 193 8.78 -17.86 5.09
N LEU A 194 8.85 -17.93 3.75
CA LEU A 194 8.67 -19.19 3.03
C LEU A 194 9.81 -20.19 3.30
N GLU A 195 11.02 -19.70 3.52
CA GLU A 195 12.20 -20.52 3.86
C GLU A 195 12.08 -21.26 5.20
N GLU A 196 11.14 -20.86 6.05
CA GLU A 196 10.87 -21.53 7.34
C GLU A 196 10.27 -22.94 7.17
N ASP A 197 9.65 -23.22 6.02
CA ASP A 197 9.09 -24.53 5.69
C ASP A 197 9.65 -25.04 4.37
N SER A 198 10.37 -26.17 4.44
CA SER A 198 10.97 -26.85 3.28
C SER A 198 9.98 -27.18 2.16
N ALA A 199 8.68 -27.29 2.45
CA ALA A 199 7.65 -27.49 1.43
C ALA A 199 7.53 -26.31 0.43
N ASN A 200 8.03 -25.12 0.80
CA ASN A 200 8.02 -23.94 -0.07
C ASN A 200 9.28 -23.77 -0.92
N ALA A 201 10.23 -24.72 -0.89
CA ALA A 201 11.52 -24.59 -1.56
C ALA A 201 11.41 -24.21 -3.05
N GLU A 202 10.46 -24.83 -3.78
CA GLU A 202 10.21 -24.50 -5.20
C GLU A 202 9.71 -23.05 -5.37
N ASN A 203 8.78 -22.60 -4.53
CA ASN A 203 8.24 -21.23 -4.60
C ASN A 203 9.35 -20.21 -4.31
N VAL A 204 10.20 -20.46 -3.31
CA VAL A 204 11.34 -19.61 -2.98
C VAL A 204 12.30 -19.50 -4.17
N GLU A 205 12.67 -20.62 -4.78
CA GLU A 205 13.56 -20.64 -5.93
C GLU A 205 12.96 -19.86 -7.11
N ARG A 206 11.67 -20.07 -7.42
CA ARG A 206 10.97 -19.36 -8.49
C ARG A 206 10.95 -17.85 -8.27
N ILE A 207 10.69 -17.39 -7.04
CA ILE A 207 10.71 -15.95 -6.70
C ILE A 207 12.12 -15.38 -6.84
N LYS A 208 13.15 -16.06 -6.32
CA LYS A 208 14.55 -15.62 -6.44
C LYS A 208 14.99 -15.52 -7.90
N ASN A 209 14.68 -16.52 -8.72
CA ASN A 209 14.97 -16.51 -10.16
C ASN A 209 14.26 -15.36 -10.89
N TYR A 210 13.01 -15.08 -10.52
CA TYR A 210 12.26 -13.95 -11.05
C TYR A 210 12.90 -12.60 -10.68
N LEU A 211 13.30 -12.42 -9.42
CA LEU A 211 13.95 -11.19 -8.93
C LEU A 211 15.37 -10.99 -9.47
N ALA A 212 16.11 -12.05 -9.77
CA ALA A 212 17.42 -11.93 -10.40
C ALA A 212 17.36 -11.19 -11.76
N ILE A 213 16.23 -11.30 -12.46
CA ILE A 213 15.99 -10.65 -13.76
C ILE A 213 15.21 -9.33 -13.59
N ASN A 214 14.16 -9.35 -12.76
CA ASN A 214 13.18 -8.28 -12.67
C ASN A 214 13.27 -7.44 -11.38
N GLY A 215 14.19 -7.76 -10.47
CA GLY A 215 14.41 -7.02 -9.23
C GLY A 215 15.01 -5.65 -9.50
N ALA A 216 14.49 -4.63 -8.81
CA ALA A 216 14.99 -3.27 -8.90
C ALA A 216 16.42 -3.16 -8.33
N LYS A 217 17.24 -2.28 -8.92
CA LYS A 217 18.48 -1.87 -8.29
C LYS A 217 18.13 -0.99 -7.08
N ILE A 218 18.78 -1.26 -5.95
CA ILE A 218 18.71 -0.45 -4.73
C ILE A 218 19.40 0.89 -4.99
#